data_AF-A0A2M7XU55-F1
#
_entry.id   AF-A0A2M7XU55-F1
#
_cell.length_a   1.000
_cell.length_b   1.000
_cell.length_c   1.000
_cell.angle_alpha   90.00
_cell.angle_beta   90.00
_cell.angle_gamma   90.00
#
_symmetry.space_group_name_H-M   'P 1'
#
loop_
_entity.id
_entity.type
_entity.pdbx_description
1 polymer ?
#
loop_
_entity_poly.entity_id
_entity_poly.type
_entity_poly.pdbx_seq_one_letter_code
_entity_poly.pdbx_strand_id
1 'polypeptide(L)'
;MISFEFHSKNHIYLRFTFYTIAILMMTNLSAVVDAVFHPDIPYFHEEHLIIGAFTGILTFLLIVTFHVYTRRLERAFDKISKLENILSICSNCKKIRIGERSSTSMDAWQNIDMFFAEMTTVQFSHGICPECAQKLYREIDSGVE
;
A
#
# COMPACT_ATOMS: atom_id res chain seq x y z
N MET A 1 -3.09 -22.26 4.16
CA MET A 1 -2.56 -21.54 5.35
C MET A 1 -1.03 -21.60 5.44
N ILE A 2 -0.39 -22.77 5.25
CA ILE A 2 1.08 -22.92 5.32
C ILE A 2 1.85 -22.22 4.17
N SER A 3 1.24 -22.11 3.00
CA SER A 3 1.85 -21.47 1.80
C SER A 3 1.99 -19.95 1.90
N PHE A 4 1.16 -19.26 2.70
CA PHE A 4 1.19 -17.80 2.84
C PHE A 4 2.30 -17.33 3.80
N GLU A 5 2.56 -18.07 4.87
CA GLU A 5 3.66 -17.79 5.80
C GLU A 5 5.03 -18.00 5.14
N PHE A 6 5.17 -19.01 4.27
CA PHE A 6 6.43 -19.27 3.57
C PHE A 6 6.77 -18.15 2.58
N HIS A 7 5.77 -17.65 1.84
CA HIS A 7 5.97 -16.51 0.94
C HIS A 7 6.31 -15.23 1.72
N SER A 8 5.61 -14.96 2.82
CA SER A 8 5.85 -13.79 3.67
C SER A 8 7.24 -13.76 4.31
N LYS A 9 7.70 -14.89 4.88
CA LYS A 9 9.02 -14.98 5.53
C LYS A 9 10.15 -14.83 4.52
N ASN A 10 10.04 -15.44 3.34
CA ASN A 10 11.06 -15.33 2.30
C ASN A 10 11.29 -13.88 1.85
N HIS A 11 10.23 -13.09 1.71
CA HIS A 11 10.37 -11.66 1.38
C HIS A 11 11.08 -10.86 2.47
N ILE A 12 10.88 -11.22 3.75
CA ILE A 12 11.56 -10.56 4.86
C ILE A 12 13.06 -10.89 4.85
N TYR A 13 13.43 -12.16 4.73
CA TYR A 13 14.83 -12.58 4.68
C TYR A 13 15.54 -11.98 3.47
N LEU A 14 14.89 -11.97 2.30
CA LEU A 14 15.44 -11.40 1.07
C LEU A 14 15.72 -9.89 1.19
N ARG A 15 14.83 -9.14 1.86
CA ARG A 15 15.04 -7.72 2.14
C ARG A 15 16.20 -7.50 3.12
N PHE A 16 16.30 -8.30 4.18
CA PHE A 16 17.41 -8.22 5.12
C PHE A 16 18.75 -8.55 4.46
N THR A 17 18.82 -9.61 3.66
CA THR A 17 20.03 -9.94 2.92
C THR A 17 20.40 -8.84 1.94
N PHE A 18 19.43 -8.27 1.23
CA PHE A 18 19.66 -7.16 0.31
C PHE A 18 20.22 -5.92 1.01
N TYR A 19 19.63 -5.48 2.13
CA TYR A 19 20.13 -4.33 2.89
C TYR A 19 21.53 -4.57 3.46
N THR A 20 21.81 -5.80 3.92
CA THR A 20 23.14 -6.16 4.43
C THR A 20 24.20 -6.08 3.33
N ILE A 21 23.89 -6.60 2.13
CA ILE A 21 24.77 -6.51 0.96
C ILE A 21 24.99 -5.04 0.56
N ALA A 22 23.93 -4.23 0.53
CA ALA A 22 24.04 -2.81 0.17
C ALA A 22 24.92 -2.02 1.14
N ILE A 23 24.79 -2.26 2.45
CA ILE A 23 25.64 -1.60 3.46
C ILE A 23 27.09 -2.04 3.33
N LEU A 24 27.36 -3.35 3.16
CA LEU A 24 28.72 -3.85 2.94
C LEU A 24 29.35 -3.27 1.67
N MET A 25 28.58 -3.14 0.59
CA MET A 25 29.07 -2.52 -0.65
C MET A 25 29.39 -1.04 -0.45
N MET A 26 28.50 -0.27 0.18
CA MET A 26 28.66 1.18 0.37
C MET A 26 29.82 1.53 1.33
N THR A 27 30.03 0.72 2.36
CA THR A 27 31.14 0.92 3.32
C THR A 27 32.52 0.67 2.68
N ASN A 28 32.60 -0.24 1.71
CA ASN A 28 33.86 -0.58 1.04
C ASN A 28 34.07 0.20 -0.27
N LEU A 29 33.08 0.96 -0.74
CA LEU A 29 33.11 1.60 -2.04
C LEU A 29 34.30 2.53 -2.21
N SER A 30 34.61 3.37 -1.21
CA SER A 30 35.75 4.29 -1.27
C SER A 30 37.08 3.55 -1.45
N ALA A 31 37.32 2.52 -0.64
CA ALA A 31 38.55 1.72 -0.72
C ALA A 31 38.67 0.98 -2.06
N VAL A 32 37.55 0.50 -2.61
CA VAL A 32 37.53 -0.15 -3.94
C VAL A 32 37.84 0.85 -5.05
N VAL A 33 37.29 2.06 -4.98
CA VAL A 33 37.54 3.13 -5.95
C VAL A 33 39.03 3.49 -5.92
N ASP A 34 39.60 3.72 -4.74
CA ASP A 34 41.00 4.11 -4.62
C ASP A 34 41.97 2.99 -5.01
N ALA A 35 41.63 1.72 -4.78
CA ALA A 35 42.41 0.60 -5.31
C ALA A 35 42.49 0.56 -6.85
N VAL A 36 41.52 1.15 -7.56
CA VAL A 36 41.48 1.21 -9.03
C VAL A 36 42.18 2.46 -9.56
N PHE A 37 41.95 3.62 -8.94
CA PHE A 37 42.47 4.91 -9.43
C PHE A 37 43.81 5.33 -8.82
N HIS A 38 44.14 4.85 -7.62
CA HIS A 38 45.32 5.22 -6.83
C HIS A 38 45.98 3.96 -6.22
N PRO A 39 46.61 3.09 -7.02
CA PRO A 39 47.15 1.81 -6.55
C PRO A 39 48.29 1.94 -5.53
N ASP A 40 48.87 3.14 -5.40
CA ASP A 40 49.93 3.43 -4.43
C ASP A 40 49.40 3.57 -2.99
N ILE A 41 48.09 3.77 -2.82
CA ILE A 41 47.41 3.89 -1.53
C ILE A 41 46.92 2.50 -1.09
N PRO A 42 47.47 1.89 -0.02
CA PRO A 42 46.91 0.69 0.57
C PRO A 42 45.41 0.74 0.83
N TYR A 43 44.74 -0.38 0.55
CA TYR A 43 43.30 -0.54 0.77
C TYR A 43 42.85 -0.29 2.24
N PHE A 44 43.70 -0.62 3.21
CA PHE A 44 43.41 -0.49 4.65
C PHE A 44 44.07 0.74 5.27
N HIS A 45 43.89 1.91 4.66
CA HIS A 45 44.30 3.17 5.24
C HIS A 45 43.29 3.76 6.24
N GLU A 46 43.77 4.69 7.06
CA GLU A 46 42.97 5.39 8.07
C GLU A 46 41.81 6.18 7.47
N GLU A 47 41.97 6.80 6.30
CA GLU A 47 40.89 7.50 5.62
C GLU A 47 39.74 6.56 5.22
N HIS A 48 40.05 5.38 4.68
CA HIS A 48 39.04 4.42 4.25
C HIS A 48 38.25 3.85 5.43
N LEU A 49 38.92 3.65 6.57
CA LEU A 49 38.25 3.17 7.79
C LEU A 49 37.29 4.22 8.34
N ILE A 50 37.71 5.49 8.39
CA ILE A 50 36.90 6.60 8.90
C ILE A 50 35.71 6.85 7.96
N ILE A 51 35.98 7.03 6.66
CA ILE A 51 34.94 7.30 5.65
C ILE A 51 33.96 6.12 5.57
N GLY A 52 34.46 4.88 5.55
CA GLY A 52 33.64 3.67 5.55
C GLY A 52 32.71 3.58 6.77
N ALA A 53 33.18 3.95 7.96
CA ALA A 53 32.33 3.99 9.15
C ALA A 53 31.22 5.04 9.03
N PHE A 54 31.55 6.26 8.59
CA PHE A 54 30.57 7.33 8.40
C PHE A 54 29.52 6.99 7.33
N THR A 55 29.94 6.46 6.18
CA THR A 55 29.02 6.05 5.10
C THR A 55 28.14 4.88 5.53
N GLY A 56 28.69 3.92 6.29
CA GLY A 56 27.92 2.81 6.87
C GLY A 56 26.82 3.29 7.81
N ILE A 57 27.16 4.16 8.76
CA ILE A 57 26.21 4.72 9.73
C ILE A 57 25.13 5.51 9.00
N LEU A 58 25.51 6.38 8.07
CA LEU A 58 24.57 7.20 7.30
C LEU A 58 23.62 6.32 6.48
N THR A 59 24.16 5.31 5.78
CA THR A 59 23.37 4.39 4.95
C THR A 59 22.37 3.61 5.80
N PHE A 60 22.79 3.10 6.97
CA PHE A 60 21.90 2.42 7.90
C PHE A 60 20.76 3.33 8.39
N LEU A 61 21.09 4.56 8.82
CA LEU A 61 20.09 5.54 9.28
C LEU A 61 19.09 5.89 8.18
N LEU A 62 19.55 6.07 6.94
CA LEU A 62 18.68 6.34 5.79
C LEU A 62 17.74 5.17 5.50
N ILE A 63 18.24 3.93 5.51
CA ILE A 63 17.41 2.73 5.30
C ILE A 63 16.33 2.61 6.38
N VAL A 64 16.69 2.80 7.65
CA VAL A 64 15.75 2.73 8.78
C VAL A 64 14.69 3.83 8.66
N THR A 65 15.11 5.06 8.41
CA THR A 65 14.20 6.22 8.30
C THR A 65 13.24 6.05 7.12
N PHE A 66 13.75 5.62 5.97
CA PHE A 66 12.94 5.35 4.78
C PHE A 66 11.88 4.29 5.07
N HIS A 67 12.25 3.18 5.71
CA HIS A 67 11.31 2.09 6.03
C HIS A 67 10.23 2.53 7.02
N VAL A 68 10.58 3.36 8.01
CA VAL A 68 9.61 3.97 8.93
C VAL A 68 8.66 4.88 8.17
N TYR A 69 9.16 5.66 7.22
CA TYR A 69 8.35 6.59 6.43
C TYR A 69 7.37 5.86 5.51
N THR A 70 7.81 4.82 4.80
CA THR A 70 6.94 3.98 3.97
C THR A 70 5.80 3.38 4.80
N ARG A 71 6.12 2.83 5.98
CA ARG A 71 5.09 2.28 6.90
C ARG A 71 4.11 3.34 7.40
N ARG A 72 4.56 4.57 7.60
CA ARG A 72 3.68 5.69 8.00
C ARG A 72 2.73 6.07 6.86
N LEU A 73 3.24 6.12 5.62
CA LEU A 73 2.42 6.37 4.44
C LEU A 73 1.38 5.26 4.25
N GLU A 74 1.79 3.99 4.27
CA GLU A 74 0.88 2.85 4.17
C GLU A 74 -0.24 2.91 5.22
N ARG A 75 0.10 3.21 6.48
CA ARG A 75 -0.91 3.35 7.55
C ARG A 75 -1.83 4.54 7.33
N ALA A 76 -1.34 5.64 6.76
CA ALA A 76 -2.17 6.79 6.45
C ALA A 76 -3.14 6.46 5.31
N PHE A 77 -2.68 5.76 4.28
CA PHE A 77 -3.52 5.23 3.21
C PHE A 77 -4.55 4.22 3.72
N ASP A 78 -4.17 3.28 4.58
CA ASP A 78 -5.11 2.33 5.18
C ASP A 78 -6.21 3.03 6.00
N LYS A 79 -5.88 4.13 6.67
CA LYS A 79 -6.86 4.94 7.40
C LYS A 79 -7.84 5.60 6.43
N ILE A 80 -7.36 6.16 5.32
CA ILE A 80 -8.21 6.74 4.27
C ILE A 80 -9.09 5.65 3.66
N SER A 81 -8.53 4.52 3.23
CA SER A 81 -9.29 3.40 2.66
C SER A 81 -10.40 2.88 3.59
N LYS A 82 -10.17 2.90 4.91
CA LYS A 82 -11.18 2.54 5.92
C LYS A 82 -12.27 3.59 6.11
N LEU A 83 -11.95 4.87 5.92
CA LEU A 83 -12.92 5.98 6.00
C LEU A 83 -13.85 6.00 4.77
N GLU A 84 -13.41 5.50 3.61
CA GLU A 84 -14.26 5.43 2.41
C GLU A 84 -14.99 4.07 2.26
N ASN A 85 -15.16 3.31 3.34
CA ASN A 85 -16.12 2.18 3.40
C ASN A 85 -17.53 2.71 3.69
N ILE A 86 -17.97 3.68 2.90
CA ILE A 86 -19.36 4.10 2.86
C ILE A 86 -19.99 3.36 1.69
N LEU A 87 -20.67 2.25 1.96
CA LEU A 87 -21.44 1.55 0.93
C LEU A 87 -22.79 2.22 0.80
N SER A 88 -23.13 2.62 -0.43
CA SER A 88 -24.47 3.09 -0.75
C SER A 88 -25.45 1.89 -0.77
N ILE A 89 -26.34 1.85 0.22
CA ILE A 89 -27.43 0.86 0.33
C ILE A 89 -28.72 1.47 -0.20
N CYS A 90 -29.49 0.71 -0.98
CA CYS A 90 -30.80 1.17 -1.42
C CYS A 90 -31.81 1.14 -0.27
N SER A 91 -32.44 2.28 0.04
CA SER A 91 -33.44 2.40 1.12
C SER A 91 -34.71 1.58 0.92
N ASN A 92 -35.01 1.15 -0.31
CA ASN A 92 -36.25 0.42 -0.63
C ASN A 92 -36.03 -1.10 -0.77
N CYS A 93 -34.98 -1.54 -1.50
CA CYS A 93 -34.73 -2.97 -1.76
C CYS A 93 -33.52 -3.54 -1.00
N LYS A 94 -32.79 -2.71 -0.24
CA LYS A 94 -31.60 -3.11 0.56
C LYS A 94 -30.43 -3.71 -0.25
N LYS A 95 -30.43 -3.59 -1.58
CA LYS A 95 -29.28 -3.96 -2.43
C LYS A 95 -28.12 -2.99 -2.20
N ILE A 96 -26.89 -3.48 -2.30
CA ILE A 96 -25.65 -2.68 -2.21
C ILE A 96 -25.10 -2.45 -3.62
N ARG A 97 -24.66 -1.22 -3.90
CA ARG A 97 -23.92 -0.89 -5.13
C ARG A 97 -22.46 -1.30 -4.97
N ILE A 98 -22.00 -2.26 -5.77
CA ILE A 98 -20.58 -2.65 -5.82
C ILE A 98 -19.96 -1.93 -7.01
N GLY A 99 -19.60 -0.67 -6.83
CA GLY A 99 -19.05 0.13 -7.92
C GLY A 99 -19.13 1.62 -7.65
N GLU A 100 -18.18 2.13 -6.87
CA GLU A 100 -18.00 3.58 -6.74
C GLU A 100 -16.52 4.02 -6.63
N ARG A 101 -15.55 3.08 -6.68
CA ARG A 101 -14.11 3.41 -6.68
C ARG A 101 -13.36 3.18 -7.99
N SER A 102 -13.98 2.61 -9.02
CA SER A 102 -13.36 2.52 -10.36
C SER A 102 -14.14 3.43 -11.29
N SER A 103 -13.52 4.52 -11.73
CA SER A 103 -14.02 5.46 -12.76
C SER A 103 -14.14 4.81 -14.16
N THR A 104 -14.29 3.49 -14.21
CA THR A 104 -14.51 2.67 -15.40
C THR A 104 -15.15 1.35 -14.93
N SER A 105 -16.25 0.96 -15.58
CA SER A 105 -17.00 -0.32 -15.49
C SER A 105 -18.16 -0.44 -14.48
N MET A 106 -19.37 -0.29 -15.05
CA MET A 106 -20.64 -1.03 -14.86
C MET A 106 -21.26 -1.18 -13.46
N ASP A 107 -22.47 -0.61 -13.32
CA ASP A 107 -23.40 -0.68 -12.18
C ASP A 107 -23.82 -2.12 -11.80
N ALA A 108 -22.97 -2.82 -11.04
CA ALA A 108 -23.33 -4.09 -10.45
C ALA A 108 -23.98 -3.89 -9.06
N TRP A 109 -25.29 -4.17 -8.97
CA TRP A 109 -26.02 -4.24 -7.71
C TRP A 109 -26.06 -5.70 -7.23
N GLN A 110 -25.63 -5.96 -5.99
CA GLN A 110 -25.66 -7.31 -5.41
C GLN A 110 -26.45 -7.37 -4.11
N ASN A 111 -26.94 -8.58 -3.79
CA ASN A 111 -27.66 -8.85 -2.56
C ASN A 111 -26.72 -8.85 -1.35
N ILE A 112 -27.24 -8.36 -0.23
CA ILE A 112 -26.50 -8.05 0.99
C ILE A 112 -25.88 -9.28 1.67
N ASP A 113 -26.46 -10.46 1.45
CA ASP A 113 -26.09 -11.72 2.12
C ASP A 113 -24.66 -12.19 1.79
N MET A 114 -24.11 -11.80 0.63
CA MET A 114 -22.71 -12.08 0.29
C MET A 114 -21.72 -11.11 0.93
N PHE A 115 -22.18 -9.93 1.38
CA PHE A 115 -21.31 -8.86 1.86
C PHE A 115 -21.01 -8.94 3.36
N PHE A 116 -21.91 -9.55 4.14
CA PHE A 116 -21.77 -9.66 5.61
C PHE A 116 -20.71 -10.67 6.08
N ALA A 117 -20.20 -11.54 5.20
CA ALA A 117 -19.19 -12.53 5.58
C ALA A 117 -17.79 -11.94 5.77
N GLU A 118 -17.49 -10.77 5.18
CA GLU A 118 -16.11 -10.28 5.06
C GLU A 118 -15.87 -8.88 5.66
N MET A 119 -16.92 -8.12 5.99
CA MET A 119 -16.78 -6.73 6.47
C MET A 119 -17.69 -6.42 7.68
N THR A 120 -17.09 -6.34 8.87
CA THR A 120 -17.80 -6.01 10.14
C THR A 120 -17.83 -4.52 10.46
N THR A 121 -17.16 -3.66 9.67
CA THR A 121 -16.94 -2.24 10.01
C THR A 121 -17.28 -1.29 8.86
N VAL A 122 -18.43 -1.46 8.21
CA VAL A 122 -18.90 -0.60 7.11
C VAL A 122 -19.94 0.39 7.64
N GLN A 123 -19.85 1.65 7.21
CA GLN A 123 -20.91 2.65 7.40
C GLN A 123 -21.77 2.68 6.13
N PHE A 124 -23.09 2.79 6.27
CA PHE A 124 -24.00 2.78 5.12
C PHE A 124 -24.48 4.19 4.79
N SER A 125 -24.34 4.61 3.53
CA SER A 125 -25.08 5.78 3.01
C SER A 125 -26.38 5.30 2.36
N HIS A 126 -27.45 6.08 2.50
CA HIS A 126 -28.76 5.70 1.96
C HIS A 126 -28.95 6.32 0.56
N GLY A 127 -29.20 5.48 -0.45
CA GLY A 127 -29.51 5.88 -1.82
C GLY A 127 -30.75 5.16 -2.38
N ILE A 128 -31.11 5.41 -3.64
CA ILE A 128 -32.19 4.70 -4.35
C ILE A 128 -31.61 4.10 -5.63
N CYS A 129 -31.72 2.77 -5.82
CA CYS A 129 -31.26 2.12 -7.03
C CYS A 129 -32.21 2.42 -8.22
N PRO A 130 -31.74 2.35 -9.47
CA PRO A 130 -32.55 2.67 -10.65
C PRO A 130 -33.84 1.82 -10.75
N GLU A 131 -33.80 0.56 -10.32
CA GLU A 131 -35.00 -0.29 -10.26
C GLU A 131 -36.07 0.24 -9.28
N CYS A 132 -35.64 0.81 -8.15
CA CYS A 132 -36.55 1.38 -7.16
C CYS A 132 -37.02 2.77 -7.57
N ALA A 133 -36.15 3.57 -8.17
CA ALA A 133 -36.54 4.86 -8.74
C ALA A 133 -37.65 4.68 -9.79
N GLN A 134 -37.49 3.71 -10.70
CA GLN A 134 -38.49 3.43 -11.74
C GLN A 134 -39.80 2.83 -11.22
N LYS A 135 -39.82 2.26 -10.01
CA LYS A 135 -41.05 1.73 -9.39
C LYS A 135 -41.76 2.78 -8.53
N LEU A 136 -41.01 3.59 -7.77
CA LEU A 136 -41.56 4.59 -6.87
C LEU A 136 -41.94 5.90 -7.59
N TYR A 137 -41.20 6.29 -8.62
CA TYR A 137 -41.38 7.59 -9.29
C TYR A 137 -41.93 7.49 -10.71
N ARG A 138 -42.44 6.32 -11.10
CA ARG A 138 -42.98 6.08 -12.46
C ARG A 138 -44.11 7.05 -12.85
N GLU A 139 -44.79 7.66 -11.88
CA GLU A 139 -45.91 8.58 -12.09
C GLU A 139 -45.51 10.06 -12.13
N ILE A 140 -44.25 10.42 -11.83
CA ILE A 140 -43.83 11.84 -11.82
C ILE A 140 -43.35 12.33 -13.19
N ASP A 141 -42.97 11.41 -14.10
CA ASP A 141 -42.42 11.78 -15.42
C ASP A 141 -43.48 11.90 -16.54
N SER A 142 -44.76 11.71 -16.22
CA SER A 142 -45.88 11.85 -17.18
C SER A 142 -46.71 13.11 -16.98
N GLY A 143 -46.14 14.17 -16.40
CA GLY A 143 -46.87 15.40 -16.09
C GLY A 143 -45.97 16.61 -15.85
N VAL A 144 -45.19 17.00 -16.84
CA VAL A 144 -44.72 18.39 -16.98
C VAL A 144 -45.14 18.86 -18.37
N GLU A 145 -46.36 19.39 -18.43
CA GLU A 145 -46.72 20.46 -19.38
C GLU A 145 -46.26 21.80 -18.81
#